data_AF-A0A1F7YQ32-F1
#
_entry.id   AF-A0A1F7YQ32-F1
#
_cell.length_a   1.000
_cell.length_b   1.000
_cell.length_c   1.000
_cell.angle_alpha   90.00
_cell.angle_beta   90.00
_cell.angle_gamma   90.00
#
_symmetry.space_group_name_H-M   'P 1'
#
loop_
_entity.id
_entity.type
_entity.pdbx_description
1 polymer ?
#
loop_
_entity_poly.entity_id
_entity_poly.type
_entity_poly.pdbx_seq_one_letter_code
_entity_poly.pdbx_strand_id
1 'polypeptide(L)'
;MAEGYYNHFSHNQGAISAGVDNVGAKYNYRPTDLIIEVMREDGVDISSQSVKQVSLEMLVGVTRIVVLCEPEICPVFIRDSSISVLYHQITDPAHSGREATIQIRNEIKELVKSLLTS
;
A
#
# COMPACT_ATOMS: atom_id res chain seq x y z
N MET A 1 3.26 0.24 3.50
CA MET A 1 3.81 -1.13 3.64
C MET A 1 3.95 -1.84 2.30
N ALA A 2 2.86 -2.06 1.54
CA ALA A 2 2.93 -2.77 0.24
C ALA A 2 3.91 -2.17 -0.77
N GLU A 3 3.90 -0.84 -0.96
CA GLU A 3 4.89 -0.12 -1.80
C GLU A 3 6.33 -0.44 -1.37
N GLY A 4 6.60 -0.40 -0.05
CA GLY A 4 7.92 -0.66 0.50
C GLY A 4 8.38 -2.08 0.21
N TYR A 5 7.51 -3.07 0.42
CA TYR A 5 7.85 -4.46 0.11
C TYR A 5 8.05 -4.71 -1.38
N TYR A 6 7.19 -4.15 -2.23
CA TYR A 6 7.31 -4.38 -3.66
C TYR A 6 8.65 -3.86 -4.15
N ASN A 7 8.98 -2.60 -3.83
CA ASN A 7 10.22 -1.98 -4.27
C ASN A 7 11.47 -2.65 -3.66
N HIS A 8 11.35 -3.17 -2.45
CA HIS A 8 12.43 -3.93 -1.80
C HIS A 8 12.70 -5.27 -2.50
N PHE A 9 11.66 -6.08 -2.76
CA PHE A 9 11.82 -7.41 -3.36
C PHE A 9 12.05 -7.38 -4.87
N SER A 10 11.51 -6.38 -5.58
CA SER A 10 11.71 -6.22 -7.02
C SER A 10 13.07 -5.60 -7.37
N HIS A 11 13.77 -5.04 -6.36
CA HIS A 11 14.98 -4.22 -6.53
C HIS A 11 14.78 -3.06 -7.53
N ASN A 12 13.55 -2.56 -7.67
CA ASN A 12 13.20 -1.42 -8.52
C ASN A 12 12.21 -0.49 -7.81
N GLN A 13 12.06 0.74 -8.28
CA GLN A 13 11.07 1.69 -7.77
C GLN A 13 9.76 1.61 -8.59
N GLY A 14 9.29 0.38 -8.84
CA GLY A 14 8.18 0.09 -9.74
C GLY A 14 6.78 0.28 -9.14
N ALA A 15 6.67 0.44 -7.83
CA ALA A 15 5.40 0.67 -7.15
C ALA A 15 5.31 2.05 -6.50
N ILE A 16 4.08 2.58 -6.53
CA ILE A 16 3.63 3.75 -5.77
C ILE A 16 2.32 3.37 -5.06
N SER A 17 2.03 4.05 -3.95
CA SER A 17 0.80 3.85 -3.18
C SER A 17 0.07 5.16 -2.88
N ALA A 18 -1.24 5.04 -2.68
CA ALA A 18 -2.13 6.12 -2.26
C ALA A 18 -3.36 5.56 -1.54
N GLY A 19 -4.03 6.40 -0.73
CA GLY A 19 -5.32 6.09 -0.11
C GLY A 19 -6.48 6.76 -0.84
N VAL A 20 -7.70 6.28 -0.60
CA VAL A 20 -8.93 6.73 -1.27
C VAL A 20 -9.56 7.97 -0.63
N ASP A 21 -9.43 8.12 0.69
CA ASP A 21 -9.94 9.27 1.46
C ASP A 21 -8.85 10.33 1.71
N ASN A 22 -9.17 11.36 2.51
CA ASN A 22 -8.28 12.45 2.94
C ASN A 22 -7.15 11.96 3.89
N VAL A 23 -6.42 10.94 3.45
CA VAL A 23 -5.40 10.20 4.21
C VAL A 23 -4.15 11.04 4.43
N GLY A 24 -3.83 11.96 3.52
CA GLY A 24 -2.66 12.83 3.64
C GLY A 24 -2.69 13.63 4.92
N ALA A 25 -3.74 14.42 5.14
CA ALA A 25 -3.88 15.23 6.35
C ALA A 25 -4.00 14.36 7.62
N LYS A 26 -4.74 13.23 7.55
CA LYS A 26 -4.90 12.29 8.68
C LYS A 26 -3.56 11.79 9.24
N TYR A 27 -2.59 11.56 8.36
CA TYR A 27 -1.28 10.98 8.73
C TYR A 27 -0.13 11.98 8.60
N ASN A 28 -0.39 13.29 8.51
CA ASN A 28 0.63 14.31 8.27
C ASN A 28 1.55 13.96 7.08
N TYR A 29 0.95 13.39 6.01
CA TYR A 29 1.58 13.01 4.76
C TYR A 29 2.75 12.00 4.87
N ARG A 30 2.86 11.27 5.98
CA ARG A 30 3.94 10.29 6.25
C ARG A 30 3.39 9.05 6.97
N PRO A 31 3.99 7.85 6.80
CA PRO A 31 3.68 6.71 7.65
C PRO A 31 3.88 7.03 9.14
N THR A 32 3.06 6.41 10.00
CA THR A 32 3.23 6.56 11.46
C THR A 32 4.52 5.87 11.93
N ASP A 33 5.08 6.33 13.06
CA ASP A 33 6.36 5.80 13.54
C ASP A 33 6.30 4.30 13.87
N LEU A 34 5.17 3.81 14.39
CA LEU A 34 4.95 2.37 14.62
C LEU A 34 5.06 1.56 13.32
N ILE A 35 4.48 2.07 12.24
CA ILE A 35 4.49 1.38 10.93
C ILE A 35 5.91 1.40 10.35
N ILE A 36 6.65 2.50 10.53
CA ILE A 36 8.06 2.61 10.12
C ILE A 36 8.93 1.63 10.90
N GLU A 37 8.76 1.56 12.22
CA GLU A 37 9.52 0.67 13.10
C GLU A 37 9.28 -0.80 12.72
N VAL A 38 8.02 -1.20 12.61
CA VAL A 38 7.62 -2.58 12.24
C VAL A 38 8.13 -2.96 10.84
N MET A 39 8.18 -2.03 9.88
CA MET A 39 8.79 -2.33 8.57
C MET A 39 10.33 -2.43 8.63
N ARG A 40 11.00 -1.59 9.44
CA ARG A 40 12.45 -1.62 9.60
C ARG A 40 12.96 -2.91 10.26
N GLU A 41 12.20 -3.47 11.20
CA GLU A 41 12.50 -4.78 11.79
C GLU A 41 12.62 -5.90 10.73
N ASP A 42 11.90 -5.76 9.62
CA ASP A 42 11.91 -6.70 8.50
C ASP A 42 12.84 -6.24 7.36
N GLY A 43 13.73 -5.27 7.62
CA GLY A 43 14.75 -4.80 6.69
C GLY A 43 14.27 -3.78 5.65
N VAL A 44 13.07 -3.22 5.79
CA VAL A 44 12.48 -2.29 4.81
C VAL A 44 12.27 -0.91 5.44
N ASP A 45 13.03 0.09 5.00
CA ASP A 45 12.83 1.48 5.43
C ASP A 45 11.80 2.18 4.53
N ILE A 46 10.68 2.59 5.14
CA ILE A 46 9.60 3.35 4.47
C ILE A 46 9.49 4.79 5.00
N SER A 47 10.45 5.27 5.78
CA SER A 47 10.38 6.58 6.45
C SER A 47 10.35 7.77 5.49
N SER A 48 10.81 7.58 4.25
CA SER A 48 10.75 8.56 3.16
C SER A 48 9.50 8.45 2.30
N GLN A 49 8.62 7.47 2.54
CA GLN A 49 7.34 7.37 1.81
C GLN A 49 6.42 8.52 2.22
N SER A 50 5.57 8.93 1.28
CA SER A 50 4.57 9.96 1.52
C SER A 50 3.16 9.37 1.36
N VAL A 51 2.29 9.71 2.31
CA VAL A 51 0.87 9.37 2.26
C VAL A 51 0.16 10.36 1.34
N LYS A 52 -0.38 9.83 0.24
CA LYS A 52 -1.00 10.60 -0.84
C LYS A 52 -2.45 10.17 -1.00
N GLN A 53 -3.27 11.08 -1.51
CA GLN A 53 -4.60 10.73 -1.99
C GLN A 53 -4.50 10.23 -3.44
N VAL A 54 -5.26 9.21 -3.77
CA VAL A 54 -5.31 8.64 -5.11
C VAL A 54 -5.88 9.67 -6.09
N SER A 55 -5.29 9.75 -7.27
CA SER A 55 -5.69 10.66 -8.33
C SER A 55 -5.60 9.97 -9.69
N LEU A 56 -6.28 10.52 -10.69
CA LEU A 56 -6.32 9.94 -12.03
C LEU A 56 -4.93 9.92 -12.68
N GLU A 57 -4.14 10.95 -12.42
CA GLU A 57 -2.78 11.13 -12.94
C GLU A 57 -1.84 10.01 -12.49
N MET A 58 -2.08 9.43 -11.31
CA MET A 58 -1.29 8.30 -10.80
C MET A 58 -1.46 7.03 -11.63
N LEU A 59 -2.51 6.92 -12.46
CA LEU A 59 -2.74 5.74 -13.29
C LEU A 59 -1.95 5.77 -14.61
N VAL A 60 -1.30 6.89 -14.95
CA VAL A 60 -0.51 7.00 -16.17
C VAL A 60 0.67 6.03 -16.10
N GLY A 61 0.72 5.09 -17.05
CA GLY A 61 1.78 4.07 -17.13
C GLY A 61 1.63 2.90 -16.16
N VAL A 62 0.57 2.87 -15.35
CA VAL A 62 0.28 1.75 -14.46
C VAL A 62 -0.30 0.57 -15.24
N THR A 63 0.28 -0.61 -15.05
CA THR A 63 -0.15 -1.85 -15.72
C THR A 63 -1.01 -2.75 -14.83
N ARG A 64 -0.96 -2.53 -13.51
CA ARG A 64 -1.72 -3.29 -12.51
C ARG A 64 -2.05 -2.42 -11.30
N ILE A 65 -3.27 -2.52 -10.81
CA ILE A 65 -3.74 -1.88 -9.58
C ILE A 65 -3.99 -2.97 -8.54
N VAL A 66 -3.53 -2.77 -7.31
CA VAL A 66 -3.83 -3.65 -6.18
C VAL A 66 -4.62 -2.86 -5.15
N VAL A 67 -5.87 -3.26 -4.95
CA VAL A 67 -6.80 -2.62 -4.01
C VAL A 67 -6.76 -3.39 -2.70
N LEU A 68 -6.32 -2.71 -1.62
CA LEU A 68 -6.17 -3.30 -0.28
C LEU A 68 -7.36 -3.03 0.65
N CYS A 69 -8.35 -2.28 0.19
CA CYS A 69 -9.54 -1.89 0.95
C CYS A 69 -10.80 -2.43 0.27
N GLU A 70 -11.96 -2.12 0.85
CA GLU A 70 -13.26 -2.50 0.28
C GLU A 70 -13.42 -1.93 -1.15
N PRO A 71 -13.79 -2.74 -2.15
CA PRO A 71 -13.96 -2.26 -3.53
C PRO A 71 -14.93 -1.07 -3.66
N GLU A 72 -15.93 -1.00 -2.78
CA GLU A 72 -16.99 -0.01 -2.78
C GLU A 72 -16.48 1.41 -2.49
N ILE A 73 -15.40 1.52 -1.71
CA ILE A 73 -14.80 2.82 -1.35
C ILE A 73 -13.81 3.33 -2.40
N CYS A 74 -13.43 2.50 -3.38
CA CYS A 74 -12.56 2.93 -4.46
C CYS A 74 -13.25 3.96 -5.38
N PRO A 75 -12.57 5.02 -5.82
CA PRO A 75 -13.12 5.95 -6.80
C PRO A 75 -13.56 5.26 -8.10
N VAL A 76 -14.57 5.83 -8.76
CA VAL A 76 -15.12 5.32 -10.05
C VAL A 76 -14.00 5.09 -11.08
N PHE A 77 -13.04 6.01 -11.17
CA PHE A 77 -11.95 5.90 -12.15
C PHE A 77 -10.98 4.73 -11.90
N ILE A 78 -10.99 4.13 -10.70
CA ILE A 78 -10.28 2.87 -10.42
C ILE A 78 -11.15 1.68 -10.81
N ARG A 79 -12.43 1.70 -10.39
CA ARG A 79 -13.36 0.59 -10.62
C ARG A 79 -13.68 0.36 -12.09
N ASP A 80 -13.79 1.45 -12.85
CA ASP A 80 -14.11 1.43 -14.28
C ASP A 80 -12.84 1.51 -15.15
N SER A 81 -11.65 1.40 -14.54
CA SER A 81 -10.40 1.42 -15.30
C SER A 81 -10.26 0.16 -16.15
N SER A 82 -9.64 0.29 -17.32
CA SER A 82 -9.25 -0.86 -18.15
C SER A 82 -7.97 -1.56 -17.66
N ILE A 83 -7.37 -1.07 -16.57
CA ILE A 83 -6.15 -1.61 -15.98
C ILE A 83 -6.51 -2.89 -15.22
N SER A 84 -5.61 -3.88 -15.19
CA SER A 84 -5.81 -5.09 -14.40
C SER A 84 -5.88 -4.75 -12.91
N VAL A 85 -7.04 -4.97 -12.28
CA VAL A 85 -7.26 -4.71 -10.85
C VAL A 85 -7.30 -6.03 -10.08
N LEU A 86 -6.45 -6.15 -9.07
CA LEU A 86 -6.51 -7.20 -8.07
C LEU A 86 -7.08 -6.63 -6.77
N TYR A 87 -8.12 -7.28 -6.25
CA TYR A 87 -8.69 -6.94 -4.95
C TYR A 87 -8.18 -7.93 -3.90
N HIS A 88 -7.63 -7.40 -2.81
CA HIS A 88 -7.16 -8.19 -1.68
C HIS A 88 -7.38 -7.40 -0.39
N GLN A 89 -8.50 -7.65 0.27
CA GLN A 89 -8.87 -6.90 1.48
C GLN A 89 -7.89 -7.18 2.62
N ILE A 90 -7.32 -6.11 3.18
CA ILE A 90 -6.43 -6.17 4.35
C ILE A 90 -6.98 -5.24 5.42
N THR A 91 -6.85 -5.66 6.68
CA THR A 91 -7.28 -4.84 7.83
C THR A 91 -6.42 -3.58 7.95
N ASP A 92 -7.04 -2.41 8.16
CA ASP A 92 -6.31 -1.15 8.36
C ASP A 92 -5.58 -1.18 9.72
N PRO A 93 -4.23 -1.05 9.75
CA PRO A 93 -3.46 -1.08 11.00
C PRO A 93 -3.55 0.22 11.81
N ALA A 94 -4.20 1.29 11.33
CA ALA A 94 -4.17 2.62 11.94
C ALA A 94 -4.60 2.69 13.42
N HIS A 95 -5.44 1.75 13.86
CA HIS A 95 -5.93 1.67 15.23
C HIS A 95 -5.55 0.35 15.93
N SER A 96 -4.64 -0.41 15.32
CA SER A 96 -4.17 -1.69 15.84
C SER A 96 -2.98 -1.51 16.78
N GLY A 97 -2.87 -2.39 17.78
CA GLY A 97 -1.64 -2.52 18.56
C GLY A 97 -0.51 -3.17 17.75
N ARG A 98 0.73 -3.06 18.26
CA ARG A 98 1.95 -3.53 17.58
C ARG A 98 1.86 -4.97 17.03
N GLU A 99 1.37 -5.92 17.83
CA GLU A 99 1.27 -7.32 17.42
C GLU A 99 0.37 -7.51 16.19
N ALA A 100 -0.79 -6.86 16.19
CA ALA A 100 -1.69 -6.87 15.04
C ALA A 100 -1.07 -6.16 13.83
N THR A 101 -0.35 -5.05 14.04
CA THR A 101 0.42 -4.39 12.98
C THR A 101 1.46 -5.33 12.33
N ILE A 102 2.16 -6.15 13.14
CA ILE A 102 3.12 -7.13 12.64
C ILE A 102 2.43 -8.24 11.82
N GLN A 103 1.26 -8.71 12.26
CA GLN A 103 0.48 -9.70 11.52
C GLN A 103 0.05 -9.15 10.16
N ILE A 104 -0.51 -7.93 10.14
CA ILE A 104 -0.92 -7.23 8.91
C ILE A 104 0.30 -6.99 7.99
N ARG A 105 1.45 -6.59 8.56
CA ARG A 105 2.71 -6.46 7.80
C ARG A 105 3.06 -7.78 7.09
N ASN A 106 3.01 -8.90 7.81
CA ASN A 106 3.36 -10.21 7.26
C ASN A 106 2.37 -10.67 6.18
N GLU A 107 1.08 -10.39 6.34
CA GLU A 107 0.06 -10.65 5.32
C GLU A 107 0.36 -9.86 4.03
N ILE A 108 0.64 -8.55 4.16
CA ILE A 108 1.04 -7.70 3.02
C ILE A 108 2.32 -8.23 2.37
N LYS A 109 3.30 -8.69 3.16
CA LYS A 109 4.56 -9.24 2.64
C LYS A 109 4.31 -10.44 1.73
N GLU A 110 3.49 -11.39 2.17
CA GLU A 110 3.17 -12.59 1.38
C GLU A 110 2.33 -12.26 0.14
N LEU A 111 1.37 -11.33 0.26
CA LEU A 111 0.66 -10.79 -0.91
C LEU A 111 1.66 -10.26 -1.95
N VAL A 112 2.57 -9.37 -1.55
CA VAL A 112 3.54 -8.76 -2.47
C VAL A 112 4.46 -9.80 -3.11
N LYS A 113 4.94 -10.80 -2.35
CA LYS A 113 5.74 -11.89 -2.92
C LYS A 113 4.97 -12.64 -4.01
N SER A 114 3.69 -12.94 -3.79
CA SER A 114 2.86 -13.63 -4.78
C SER A 114 2.72 -12.83 -6.10
N LEU A 115 2.73 -11.49 -6.03
CA LEU A 115 2.65 -10.62 -7.20
C LEU A 115 3.91 -10.66 -8.07
N LEU A 116 5.07 -10.93 -7.47
CA LEU A 116 6.37 -10.99 -8.16
C LEU A 116 6.67 -12.35 -8.78
N THR A 117 6.00 -13.40 -8.30
CA THR A 117 6.09 -14.76 -8.87
C THR A 117 5.06 -15.04 -9.95
N SER A 118 4.14 -14.09 -10.21
CA SER A 118 3.01 -14.21 -11.14
C SER A 118 3.28 -13.64 -12.51
#